data_AF-A0A7S4R181-F1
#
_entry.id   AF-A0A7S4R181-F1
#
_cell.length_a   1.000
_cell.length_b   1.000
_cell.length_c   1.000
_cell.angle_alpha   90.00
_cell.angle_beta   90.00
_cell.angle_gamma   90.00
#
_symmetry.space_group_name_H-M   'P 1'
#
loop_
_entity.id
_entity.type
_entity.pdbx_description
1 polymer ?
#
loop_
_entity_poly.entity_id
_entity_poly.type
_entity_poly.pdbx_seq_one_letter_code
_entity_poly.pdbx_strand_id
1 'polypeptide(L)'
;TKDRKYMAQAKRMHKELTDSLKNKNPNILHYVSLLNAEKAALKQKRNQDDVRKLYNDAINLSARSGYVHDAALAQERFAGYLFNSVGDLQEAKYHLEKAIQRYTDWGAMGVVEHLHNKYQDVLAGSSTNGYS
;
A
#
# COMPACT_ATOMS: atom_id res chain seq x y z
N THR A 1 -7.06 18.05 6.95
CA THR A 1 -5.67 17.64 6.68
C THR A 1 -5.68 16.26 6.06
N LYS A 2 -5.05 16.08 4.89
CA LYS A 2 -5.02 14.82 4.11
C LYS A 2 -4.61 13.62 4.98
N ASP A 3 -3.74 13.84 5.97
CA ASP A 3 -3.24 12.86 6.95
C ASP A 3 -4.33 12.11 7.73
N ARG A 4 -5.44 12.78 8.09
CA ARG A 4 -6.50 12.17 8.92
C ARG A 4 -7.28 11.09 8.16
N LYS A 5 -7.41 11.25 6.83
CA LYS A 5 -8.13 10.32 5.96
C LYS A 5 -7.29 9.07 5.69
N TYR A 6 -5.97 9.25 5.49
CA TYR A 6 -5.00 8.15 5.36
C TYR A 6 -4.89 7.31 6.63
N MET A 7 -4.89 7.94 7.80
CA MET A 7 -4.89 7.24 9.08
C MET A 7 -6.18 6.46 9.33
N ALA A 8 -7.34 7.00 8.92
CA ALA A 8 -8.63 6.33 9.07
C ALA A 8 -8.75 5.08 8.18
N GLN A 9 -8.26 5.16 6.93
CA GLN A 9 -8.19 4.00 6.03
C GLN A 9 -7.14 2.98 6.48
N ALA A 10 -5.98 3.44 6.97
CA ALA A 10 -4.99 2.58 7.61
C ALA A 10 -5.62 1.80 8.75
N LYS A 11 -6.38 2.48 9.62
CA LYS A 11 -7.06 1.87 10.76
C LYS A 11 -8.15 0.90 10.35
N ARG A 12 -8.91 1.19 9.29
CA ARG A 12 -10.00 0.31 8.85
C ARG A 12 -9.46 -0.98 8.22
N MET A 13 -8.49 -0.87 7.31
CA MET A 13 -7.83 -2.05 6.74
C MET A 13 -7.03 -2.80 7.80
N HIS A 14 -6.30 -2.09 8.68
CA HIS A 14 -5.64 -2.69 9.84
C HIS A 14 -6.63 -3.45 10.73
N LYS A 15 -7.84 -2.92 10.95
CA LYS A 15 -8.88 -3.59 11.74
C LYS A 15 -9.37 -4.86 11.04
N GLU A 16 -9.69 -4.80 9.76
CA GLU A 16 -10.12 -5.95 8.96
C GLU A 16 -9.01 -7.04 8.92
N LEU A 17 -7.75 -6.65 8.87
CA LEU A 17 -6.59 -7.54 8.99
C LEU A 17 -6.40 -8.08 10.41
N THR A 18 -6.47 -7.26 11.45
CA THR A 18 -6.32 -7.72 12.85
C THR A 18 -7.43 -8.66 13.27
N ASP A 19 -8.66 -8.45 12.80
CA ASP A 19 -9.77 -9.36 13.04
C ASP A 19 -9.56 -10.70 12.30
N SER A 20 -8.91 -10.70 11.14
CA SER A 20 -8.49 -11.92 10.41
C SER A 20 -7.28 -12.63 11.07
N LEU A 21 -6.38 -11.89 11.70
CA LEU A 21 -5.13 -12.37 12.33
C LEU A 21 -5.30 -12.88 13.75
N LYS A 22 -6.35 -12.45 14.46
CA LYS A 22 -6.64 -12.89 15.84
C LYS A 22 -6.69 -14.41 16.02
N ASN A 23 -6.86 -15.16 14.93
CA ASN A 23 -6.99 -16.60 14.99
C ASN A 23 -5.73 -17.42 14.76
N LYS A 24 -4.66 -16.94 14.09
CA LYS A 24 -3.46 -17.79 13.85
C LYS A 24 -2.19 -16.96 13.58
N ASN A 25 -1.11 -17.38 14.25
CA ASN A 25 0.29 -17.40 13.81
C ASN A 25 1.29 -16.28 14.24
N PRO A 26 2.57 -16.65 14.46
CA PRO A 26 3.60 -15.92 15.20
C PRO A 26 4.49 -14.99 14.37
N ASN A 27 4.14 -14.62 13.13
CA ASN A 27 5.07 -13.89 12.27
C ASN A 27 4.79 -12.38 12.24
N ILE A 28 5.00 -11.70 13.38
CA ILE A 28 4.77 -10.26 13.57
C ILE A 28 5.76 -9.39 12.77
N LEU A 29 6.84 -9.98 12.24
CA LEU A 29 7.96 -9.25 11.64
C LEU A 29 7.56 -8.43 10.40
N HIS A 30 6.72 -8.95 9.50
CA HIS A 30 6.29 -8.18 8.33
C HIS A 30 5.38 -7.01 8.70
N TYR A 31 4.54 -7.16 9.73
CA TYR A 31 3.75 -6.04 10.28
C TYR A 31 4.66 -4.97 10.90
N VAL A 32 5.70 -5.38 11.62
CA VAL A 32 6.69 -4.44 12.18
C VAL A 32 7.41 -3.69 11.06
N SER A 33 7.83 -4.37 9.99
CA SER A 33 8.45 -3.74 8.83
C SER A 33 7.53 -2.72 8.16
N LEU A 34 6.25 -3.06 7.96
CA LEU A 34 5.28 -2.14 7.39
C LEU A 34 5.04 -0.92 8.30
N LEU A 35 4.91 -1.14 9.61
CA LEU A 35 4.77 -0.05 10.58
C LEU A 35 5.99 0.88 10.61
N ASN A 36 7.18 0.34 10.41
CA ASN A 36 8.40 1.13 10.31
C ASN A 36 8.42 2.00 9.05
N ALA A 37 7.94 1.46 7.92
CA ALA A 37 7.78 2.22 6.68
C ALA A 37 6.76 3.36 6.84
N GLU A 38 5.61 3.10 7.44
CA GLU A 38 4.58 4.10 7.73
C GLU A 38 5.07 5.22 8.65
N LYS A 39 5.77 4.85 9.73
CA LYS A 39 6.40 5.83 10.63
C LYS A 39 7.45 6.67 9.91
N ALA A 40 8.16 6.09 8.94
CA ALA A 40 9.11 6.80 8.11
C ALA A 40 8.41 7.81 7.19
N ALA A 41 7.35 7.37 6.50
CA ALA A 41 6.55 8.17 5.60
C ALA A 41 5.92 9.40 6.28
N LEU A 42 5.53 9.28 7.55
CA LEU A 42 4.97 10.38 8.34
C LEU A 42 6.02 11.40 8.83
N LYS A 43 7.29 11.01 8.89
CA LYS A 43 8.36 11.90 9.35
C LYS A 43 8.89 12.71 8.17
N GLN A 44 8.52 14.00 8.14
CA GLN A 44 8.93 14.98 7.12
C GLN A 44 10.45 15.12 6.90
N LYS A 45 11.29 14.59 7.81
CA LYS A 45 12.76 14.69 7.76
C LYS A 45 13.48 13.46 7.18
N ARG A 46 12.78 12.37 6.85
CA ARG A 46 13.45 11.19 6.25
C ARG A 46 13.55 11.34 4.74
N ASN A 47 14.68 10.88 4.18
CA ASN A 47 14.86 10.79 2.74
C ASN A 47 13.80 9.84 2.15
N GLN A 48 13.22 10.23 1.01
CA GLN A 48 12.26 9.41 0.26
C GLN A 48 12.83 8.03 -0.06
N ASP A 49 14.12 7.91 -0.39
CA ASP A 49 14.74 6.63 -0.71
C ASP A 49 14.77 5.66 0.47
N ASP A 50 14.93 6.17 1.70
CA ASP A 50 14.87 5.34 2.90
C ASP A 50 13.45 4.84 3.13
N VAL A 51 12.44 5.67 2.87
CA VAL A 51 11.03 5.28 2.95
C VAL A 51 10.70 4.22 1.91
N ARG A 52 11.15 4.40 0.66
CA ARG A 52 11.01 3.41 -0.42
C ARG A 52 11.62 2.07 -0.04
N LYS A 53 12.85 2.07 0.51
CA LYS A 53 13.52 0.85 0.98
C LYS A 53 12.69 0.12 2.03
N LEU A 54 12.19 0.85 3.03
CA LEU A 54 11.37 0.24 4.10
C LEU A 54 10.07 -0.39 3.57
N TYR A 55 9.40 0.26 2.61
CA TYR A 55 8.24 -0.34 1.96
C TYR A 55 8.60 -1.59 1.15
N ASN A 56 9.66 -1.52 0.35
CA ASN A 56 10.14 -2.67 -0.42
C ASN A 56 10.53 -3.85 0.48
N ASP A 57 11.17 -3.59 1.61
CA ASP A 57 11.50 -4.61 2.61
C ASP A 57 10.24 -5.26 3.20
N ALA A 58 9.22 -4.46 3.53
CA ALA A 58 7.94 -4.97 4.03
C ALA A 58 7.22 -5.84 2.99
N ILE A 59 7.20 -5.41 1.72
CA ILE A 59 6.63 -6.14 0.58
C ILE A 59 7.38 -7.47 0.37
N ASN A 60 8.71 -7.43 0.37
CA ASN A 60 9.54 -8.61 0.14
C ASN A 60 9.41 -9.62 1.28
N LEU A 61 9.42 -9.15 2.53
CA LEU A 61 9.32 -10.01 3.70
C LEU A 61 7.98 -10.73 3.78
N SER A 62 6.88 -10.02 3.55
CA SER A 62 5.53 -10.60 3.50
C SER A 62 5.38 -11.59 2.33
N ALA A 63 5.82 -11.21 1.13
CA ALA A 63 5.74 -12.07 -0.05
C ALA A 63 6.54 -13.37 0.11
N ARG A 64 7.81 -13.28 0.56
CA ARG A 64 8.67 -14.46 0.77
C ARG A 64 8.16 -15.38 1.88
N SER A 65 7.44 -14.83 2.85
CA SER A 65 6.88 -15.59 3.97
C SER A 65 5.51 -16.20 3.66
N GLY A 66 5.01 -16.08 2.42
CA GLY A 66 3.72 -16.62 1.99
C GLY A 66 2.51 -15.77 2.37
N TYR A 67 2.71 -14.58 2.95
CA TYR A 67 1.64 -13.67 3.34
C TYR A 67 1.26 -12.74 2.17
N VAL A 68 0.62 -13.31 1.15
CA VAL A 68 0.30 -12.59 -0.10
C VAL A 68 -0.61 -11.39 0.14
N HIS A 69 -1.56 -11.50 1.07
CA HIS A 69 -2.47 -10.41 1.45
C HIS A 69 -1.73 -9.26 2.16
N ASP A 70 -0.72 -9.56 2.98
CA ASP A 70 0.11 -8.53 3.63
C ASP A 70 1.06 -7.86 2.65
N ALA A 71 1.57 -8.61 1.66
CA ALA A 71 2.33 -8.04 0.56
C ALA A 71 1.48 -7.10 -0.29
N ALA A 72 0.22 -7.45 -0.54
CA ALA A 72 -0.75 -6.61 -1.24
C ALA A 72 -1.04 -5.32 -0.45
N LEU A 73 -1.22 -5.43 0.87
CA LEU A 73 -1.40 -4.28 1.74
C LEU A 73 -0.17 -3.36 1.70
N ALA A 74 1.03 -3.91 1.87
CA ALA A 74 2.26 -3.11 1.84
C ALA A 74 2.45 -2.38 0.50
N GLN A 75 2.09 -3.03 -0.62
CA GLN A 75 2.06 -2.41 -1.95
C GLN A 75 1.04 -1.25 -2.03
N GLU A 76 -0.19 -1.44 -1.56
CA GLU A 76 -1.20 -0.39 -1.55
C GLU A 76 -0.75 0.83 -0.73
N ARG A 77 -0.19 0.58 0.46
CA ARG A 77 0.33 1.62 1.34
C ARG A 77 1.46 2.41 0.68
N PHE A 78 2.37 1.70 0.03
CA PHE A 78 3.46 2.34 -0.69
C PHE A 78 2.97 3.17 -1.87
N ALA A 79 2.03 2.65 -2.68
CA ALA A 79 1.37 3.40 -3.74
C ALA A 79 0.70 4.68 -3.22
N GLY A 80 0.03 4.60 -2.05
CA GLY A 80 -0.54 5.75 -1.38
C GLY A 80 0.52 6.79 -0.99
N TYR A 81 1.66 6.37 -0.42
CA TYR A 81 2.75 7.29 -0.11
C TYR A 81 3.32 7.98 -1.36
N LEU A 82 3.57 7.20 -2.42
CA LEU A 82 4.09 7.71 -3.69
C LEU A 82 3.13 8.73 -4.31
N PHE A 83 1.83 8.43 -4.33
CA PHE A 83 0.81 9.34 -4.87
C PHE A 83 0.68 10.65 -4.07
N ASN A 84 0.69 10.58 -2.74
CA ASN A 84 0.33 11.73 -1.90
C ASN A 84 1.48 12.57 -1.40
N SER A 85 2.63 11.94 -1.17
CA SER A 85 3.77 12.55 -0.49
C SER A 85 4.94 12.79 -1.43
N VAL A 86 5.14 11.90 -2.42
CA VAL A 86 6.23 12.01 -3.39
C VAL A 86 5.74 12.68 -4.69
N GLY A 87 4.52 12.36 -5.14
CA GLY A 87 3.99 12.78 -6.44
C GLY A 87 4.42 11.89 -7.60
N ASP A 88 5.04 10.72 -7.34
CA ASP A 88 5.47 9.79 -8.38
C ASP A 88 4.31 8.89 -8.83
N LEU A 89 3.56 9.37 -9.82
CA LEU A 89 2.36 8.70 -10.31
C LEU A 89 2.68 7.38 -11.03
N GLN A 90 3.83 7.26 -11.68
CA GLN A 90 4.21 6.05 -12.39
C GLN A 90 4.56 4.93 -11.40
N GLU A 91 5.38 5.23 -10.41
CA GLU A 91 5.73 4.26 -9.36
C GLU A 91 4.49 3.91 -8.53
N ALA A 92 3.63 4.89 -8.21
CA ALA A 92 2.37 4.65 -7.52
C ALA A 92 1.44 3.70 -8.30
N LYS A 93 1.29 3.91 -9.62
CA LYS A 93 0.49 3.04 -10.48
C LYS A 93 1.02 1.61 -10.48
N TYR A 94 2.33 1.44 -10.65
CA TYR A 94 2.96 0.11 -10.64
C TYR A 94 2.66 -0.65 -9.34
N HIS A 95 2.85 -0.02 -8.19
CA HIS A 95 2.58 -0.67 -6.91
C HIS A 95 1.10 -0.98 -6.70
N LEU A 96 0.22 -0.11 -7.17
CA LEU A 96 -1.21 -0.32 -7.10
C LEU A 96 -1.68 -1.49 -7.97
N GLU A 97 -1.17 -1.62 -9.20
CA GLU A 97 -1.45 -2.76 -10.07
C GLU A 97 -0.99 -4.08 -9.43
N LYS A 98 0.18 -4.07 -8.79
CA LYS A 98 0.67 -5.23 -8.04
C LYS A 98 -0.18 -5.55 -6.81
N ALA A 99 -0.67 -4.54 -6.09
CA ALA A 99 -1.61 -4.77 -4.99
C ALA A 99 -2.91 -5.41 -5.49
N ILE A 100 -3.48 -4.88 -6.58
CA ILE A 100 -4.71 -5.40 -7.21
C ILE A 100 -4.52 -6.85 -7.67
N GLN A 101 -3.40 -7.15 -8.35
CA GLN A 101 -3.08 -8.51 -8.78
C GLN A 101 -3.08 -9.47 -7.58
N ARG A 102 -2.38 -9.12 -6.50
CA ARG A 102 -2.28 -9.97 -5.31
C ARG A 102 -3.60 -10.15 -4.56
N TYR A 103 -4.42 -9.10 -4.49
CA TYR A 103 -5.76 -9.20 -3.90
C TYR A 103 -6.70 -10.05 -4.77
N THR A 104 -6.54 -9.98 -6.10
CA THR A 104 -7.27 -10.84 -7.04
C THR A 104 -6.88 -12.30 -6.85
N ASP A 105 -5.58 -12.60 -6.81
CA ASP A 105 -5.06 -13.96 -6.59
C ASP A 105 -5.52 -14.54 -5.24
N TRP A 106 -5.66 -13.70 -4.22
CA TRP A 106 -6.18 -14.09 -2.91
C TRP A 106 -7.71 -14.24 -2.87
N GLY A 107 -8.44 -13.68 -3.84
CA GLY A 107 -9.90 -13.73 -3.93
C GLY A 107 -10.64 -12.57 -3.25
N ALA A 108 -9.95 -11.48 -2.86
CA ALA A 108 -10.54 -10.32 -2.20
C ALA A 108 -11.15 -9.30 -3.19
N MET A 109 -12.13 -9.74 -3.97
CA MET A 109 -12.70 -8.94 -5.07
C MET A 109 -13.35 -7.61 -4.60
N GLY A 110 -13.94 -7.57 -3.40
CA GLY A 110 -14.48 -6.32 -2.85
C GLY A 110 -13.40 -5.26 -2.56
N VAL A 111 -12.18 -5.69 -2.21
CA VAL A 111 -11.02 -4.79 -2.02
C VAL A 111 -10.51 -4.33 -3.39
N VAL A 112 -10.44 -5.23 -4.38
CA VAL A 112 -10.06 -4.91 -5.76
C VAL A 112 -10.97 -3.83 -6.34
N GLU A 113 -12.29 -4.00 -6.23
CA GLU A 113 -13.27 -3.01 -6.69
C GLU A 113 -13.10 -1.66 -5.98
N HIS A 114 -12.88 -1.69 -4.65
CA HIS A 114 -12.60 -0.47 -3.90
C HIS A 114 -11.36 0.27 -4.41
N LEU A 115 -10.27 -0.46 -4.70
CA LEU A 115 -9.03 0.11 -5.21
C LEU A 115 -9.19 0.70 -6.61
N HIS A 116 -9.90 0.01 -7.50
CA HIS A 116 -10.22 0.53 -8.83
C HIS A 116 -11.01 1.83 -8.76
N ASN A 117 -12.06 1.88 -7.94
CA ASN A 117 -12.88 3.08 -7.79
C ASN A 117 -12.11 4.24 -7.17
N LYS A 118 -11.25 3.96 -6.18
CA LYS A 118 -10.49 4.99 -5.45
C LYS A 118 -9.37 5.61 -6.28
N TYR A 119 -8.69 4.80 -7.10
CA TYR A 119 -7.50 5.21 -7.85
C TYR A 119 -7.72 5.16 -9.36
N GLN A 120 -8.98 5.29 -9.81
CA GLN A 120 -9.35 5.26 -11.23
C GLN A 120 -8.47 6.21 -12.07
N ASP A 121 -8.19 7.41 -11.56
CA ASP A 121 -7.41 8.42 -12.29
C ASP A 121 -5.94 8.00 -12.45
N VAL A 122 -5.38 7.33 -11.44
CA VAL A 122 -4.01 6.82 -11.46
C VAL A 122 -3.90 5.60 -12.37
N LEU A 123 -4.89 4.70 -12.30
CA LEU A 123 -4.92 3.45 -13.08
C LEU A 123 -5.22 3.71 -14.57
N ALA A 124 -6.15 4.61 -14.87
CA ALA A 124 -6.50 5.00 -16.24
C ALA A 124 -5.32 5.61 -17.00
N GLY A 125 -4.28 6.06 -16.29
CA GLY A 125 -3.11 6.71 -16.85
C GLY A 125 -3.53 8.02 -17.50
N SER A 126 -3.52 9.11 -16.74
CA SER A 126 -3.92 10.44 -17.21
C SER A 126 -3.20 10.81 -18.51
N SER A 127 -3.85 10.50 -19.63
CA SER A 127 -3.61 11.09 -20.93
C SER A 127 -4.21 12.49 -20.88
N THR A 128 -3.48 13.41 -20.25
CA THR A 128 -3.64 14.85 -20.52
C THR A 128 -2.39 15.31 -21.25
N ASN A 129 -2.12 14.72 -22.42
CA ASN A 129 -1.39 15.40 -23.47
C ASN A 129 -2.44 15.90 -24.47
N GLY A 130 -2.98 17.08 -24.16
CA GLY A 130 -3.95 17.81 -24.97
C GLY A 130 -3.60 19.30 -24.96
N TYR A 131 -2.35 19.62 -25.29
CA TYR A 131 -1.96 20.94 -25.74
C TYR A 131 -1.30 20.80 -27.11
N SER A 132 -2.07 21.04 -28.16
CA SER A 132 -1.76 21.83 -29.36
C SER A 132 -2.87 21.62 -30.38
#